data_AF-S4W3M2-F1
#
_entry.id   AF-S4W3M2-F1
#
_cell.length_a   1.000
_cell.length_b   1.000
_cell.length_c   1.000
_cell.angle_alpha   90.00
_cell.angle_beta   90.00
_cell.angle_gamma   90.00
#
_symmetry.space_group_name_H-M   'P 1'
#
loop_
_entity.id
_entity.type
_entity.pdbx_description
1 polymer ?
#
loop_
_entity_poly.entity_id
_entity_poly.type
_entity_poly.pdbx_seq_one_letter_code
_entity_poly.pdbx_strand_id
1 'polypeptide(L)'
;GPALFNFTDGRYCGATLDRNGLRPCRYYITSDDRIICGSEVGVIPIHNDLVIEKGRLEPGHMLLVDTKEGKIVDDKQLKNKISSKVDFKSWLAKVIKFDDLYSKFSSKEISLGSNTELDESITTQTDKRLQAFGYTFEQLSLLLVPMALSGKEALGSMGNDAPLACLNENPVLLYEYFRQLFAQ
;
A
#
# COMPACT_ATOMS: atom_id res chain seq x y z
N GLY A 1 -0.56 7.66 -5.12
CA GLY A 1 0.40 8.69 -4.70
C GLY A 1 -0.34 9.83 -4.01
N PRO A 2 0.35 10.92 -3.64
CA PRO A 2 -0.26 12.09 -3.02
C PRO A 2 -1.36 12.69 -3.90
N ALA A 3 -2.58 12.79 -3.39
CA ALA A 3 -3.68 13.31 -4.19
C ALA A 3 -4.73 14.03 -3.34
N LEU A 4 -5.20 15.16 -3.89
CA LEU A 4 -6.40 15.85 -3.47
C LEU A 4 -7.27 15.97 -4.72
N PHE A 5 -8.49 15.46 -4.64
CA PHE A 5 -9.45 15.54 -5.72
C PHE A 5 -10.64 16.39 -5.29
N ASN A 6 -10.92 17.43 -6.07
CA ASN A 6 -12.20 18.13 -6.02
C ASN A 6 -13.04 17.62 -7.19
N PHE A 7 -14.30 17.29 -6.92
CA PHE A 7 -15.17 16.67 -7.90
C PHE A 7 -16.61 17.14 -7.75
N THR A 8 -17.37 17.04 -8.84
CA THR A 8 -18.80 17.28 -8.85
C THR A 8 -19.49 16.45 -9.94
N ASP A 9 -20.72 16.05 -9.69
CA ASP A 9 -21.61 15.42 -10.68
C ASP A 9 -22.81 16.32 -11.04
N GLY A 10 -22.76 17.61 -10.66
CA GLY A 10 -23.83 18.58 -10.82
C GLY A 10 -24.78 18.66 -9.62
N ARG A 11 -25.01 17.57 -8.87
CA ARG A 11 -25.79 17.57 -7.63
C ARG A 11 -24.89 17.57 -6.40
N TYR A 12 -23.86 16.74 -6.41
CA TYR A 12 -22.89 16.63 -5.35
C TYR A 12 -21.66 17.42 -5.73
N CYS A 13 -21.10 18.14 -4.77
CA CYS A 13 -19.79 18.78 -4.87
C CYS A 13 -18.97 18.34 -3.67
N GLY A 14 -17.72 17.95 -3.87
CA GLY A 14 -16.92 17.41 -2.78
C GLY A 14 -15.43 17.41 -3.02
N ALA A 15 -14.71 17.06 -1.96
CA ALA A 15 -13.28 16.89 -1.94
C ALA A 15 -12.92 15.59 -1.22
N THR A 16 -11.91 14.86 -1.74
CA THR A 16 -11.36 13.66 -1.09
C THR A 16 -9.85 13.63 -1.19
N LEU A 17 -9.22 13.01 -0.18
CA LEU A 17 -7.78 12.81 -0.12
C LEU A 17 -7.41 11.37 -0.44
N ASP A 18 -6.14 11.18 -0.78
CA ASP A 18 -5.54 9.85 -0.79
C ASP A 18 -5.57 9.20 0.61
N ARG A 19 -5.39 7.87 0.64
CA ARG A 19 -5.45 7.06 1.86
C ARG A 19 -4.50 7.50 2.98
N ASN A 20 -3.42 8.21 2.64
CA ASN A 20 -2.42 8.68 3.58
C ASN A 20 -2.56 10.19 3.87
N GLY A 21 -3.46 10.90 3.17
CA GLY A 21 -3.65 12.35 3.29
C GLY A 21 -2.38 13.16 3.05
N LEU A 22 -1.64 12.83 1.98
CA LEU A 22 -0.34 13.44 1.68
C LEU A 22 -0.47 14.84 1.07
N ARG A 23 -1.69 15.31 0.79
CA ARG A 23 -1.99 16.67 0.33
C ARG A 23 -2.90 17.39 1.34
N PRO A 24 -2.70 18.68 1.60
CA PRO A 24 -3.60 19.44 2.46
C PRO A 24 -4.89 19.82 1.70
N CYS A 25 -6.06 19.63 2.32
CA CYS A 25 -7.26 20.46 2.08
C CYS A 25 -7.76 20.96 3.43
N ARG A 26 -8.05 22.26 3.47
CA ARG A 26 -8.68 22.94 4.59
C ARG A 26 -9.98 23.53 4.11
N TYR A 27 -10.98 23.59 4.98
CA TYR A 27 -12.27 24.15 4.63
C TYR A 27 -12.82 25.09 5.68
N TYR A 28 -13.64 26.03 5.22
CA TYR A 28 -14.44 26.92 6.04
C TYR A 28 -15.92 26.69 5.76
N ILE A 29 -16.71 26.68 6.83
CA ILE A 29 -18.18 26.75 6.76
C ILE A 29 -18.58 28.12 7.26
N THR A 30 -19.33 28.86 6.47
CA THR A 30 -19.77 30.22 6.81
C THR A 30 -21.26 30.30 7.12
N SER A 31 -21.67 31.33 7.84
CA SER A 31 -23.06 31.59 8.24
C SER A 31 -23.95 32.05 7.09
N ASP A 32 -23.36 32.46 5.97
CA ASP A 32 -24.06 32.75 4.72
C ASP A 32 -24.11 31.55 3.75
N ASP A 33 -24.09 30.34 4.31
CA ASP A 33 -24.33 29.07 3.62
C ASP A 33 -23.33 28.75 2.50
N ARG A 34 -22.05 29.07 2.73
CA ARG A 34 -20.95 28.71 1.82
C ARG A 34 -19.98 27.73 2.46
N ILE A 35 -19.49 26.82 1.63
CA ILE A 35 -18.33 25.99 1.93
C ILE A 35 -17.18 26.39 1.03
N ILE A 36 -16.00 26.59 1.63
CA ILE A 36 -14.80 26.98 0.90
C ILE A 36 -13.71 25.98 1.27
N CYS A 37 -13.36 25.03 0.37
CA CYS A 37 -12.14 24.21 0.50
C CYS A 37 -11.04 24.78 -0.39
N GLY A 38 -9.82 24.77 0.14
CA GLY A 38 -8.60 25.04 -0.60
C GLY A 38 -7.44 24.24 -0.04
N SER A 39 -6.33 24.19 -0.77
CA SER A 39 -5.09 23.56 -0.29
C SER A 39 -4.47 24.33 0.88
N GLU A 40 -4.80 25.61 1.02
CA GLU A 40 -4.27 26.52 2.03
C GLU A 40 -5.39 27.31 2.73
N VAL A 41 -5.05 27.92 3.87
CA VAL A 41 -5.93 28.89 4.55
C VAL A 41 -5.72 30.27 3.94
N GLY A 42 -6.76 31.11 3.94
CA GLY A 42 -6.65 32.52 3.54
C GLY A 42 -6.60 32.78 2.02
N VAL A 43 -6.91 31.78 1.19
CA VAL A 43 -6.97 31.94 -0.28
C VAL A 43 -8.09 32.90 -0.70
N ILE A 44 -9.20 32.93 0.06
CA ILE A 44 -10.32 33.85 -0.14
C ILE A 44 -10.47 34.72 1.11
N PRO A 45 -10.54 36.06 0.98
CA PRO A 45 -10.78 36.94 2.11
C PRO A 45 -12.22 36.76 2.62
N ILE A 46 -12.37 36.38 3.89
CA ILE A 46 -13.65 36.16 4.55
C ILE A 46 -13.59 36.83 5.92
N HIS A 47 -14.64 37.57 6.29
CA HIS A 47 -14.75 38.15 7.64
C HIS A 47 -14.88 37.03 8.68
N ASN A 48 -14.11 37.10 9.76
CA ASN A 48 -14.12 36.07 10.80
C ASN A 48 -15.50 35.87 11.45
N ASP A 49 -16.31 36.93 11.53
CA ASP A 49 -17.66 36.88 12.09
C ASP A 49 -18.63 35.98 11.29
N LEU A 50 -18.30 35.74 10.01
CA LEU A 50 -19.07 34.84 9.16
C LEU A 50 -18.65 33.38 9.33
N VAL A 51 -17.54 33.07 9.97
CA VAL A 51 -17.01 31.70 10.00
C VAL A 51 -17.61 30.91 11.17
N ILE A 52 -18.40 29.88 10.84
CA ILE A 52 -18.97 28.95 11.83
C ILE A 52 -17.92 27.90 12.21
N GLU A 53 -17.27 27.31 11.21
CA GLU A 53 -16.33 26.20 11.42
C GLU A 53 -15.10 26.33 10.51
N LYS A 54 -13.94 25.97 11.06
CA LYS A 54 -12.68 25.83 10.35
C LYS A 54 -12.20 24.39 10.51
N GLY A 55 -12.07 23.67 9.41
CA GLY A 55 -11.71 22.26 9.42
C GLY A 55 -10.58 21.92 8.45
N ARG A 56 -10.09 20.69 8.56
CA ARG A 56 -9.19 20.07 7.60
C ARG A 56 -9.75 18.72 7.18
N LEU A 57 -9.46 18.31 5.95
CA LEU A 57 -9.83 17.00 5.47
C LEU A 57 -8.80 15.97 5.96
N GLU A 58 -9.29 14.89 6.57
CA GLU A 58 -8.45 13.82 7.12
C GLU A 58 -8.33 12.63 6.14
N PRO A 59 -7.25 11.83 6.23
CA PRO A 59 -7.07 10.67 5.37
C PRO A 59 -8.29 9.73 5.43
N GLY A 60 -8.82 9.36 4.27
CA GLY A 60 -9.98 8.49 4.17
C GLY A 60 -11.33 9.14 4.46
N HIS A 61 -11.38 10.43 4.82
CA HIS A 61 -12.63 11.18 4.93
C HIS A 61 -12.98 11.88 3.61
N MET A 62 -14.28 12.06 3.36
CA MET A 62 -14.80 12.80 2.22
C MET A 62 -15.59 14.02 2.70
N LEU A 63 -15.25 15.19 2.18
CA LEU A 63 -16.10 16.37 2.29
C LEU A 63 -17.09 16.33 1.13
N LEU A 64 -18.38 16.24 1.41
CA LEU A 64 -19.41 16.15 0.37
C LEU A 64 -20.59 17.06 0.72
N VAL A 65 -21.04 17.84 -0.26
CA VAL A 65 -22.20 18.73 -0.15
C VAL A 65 -23.23 18.31 -1.20
N ASP A 66 -24.48 18.11 -0.77
CA ASP A 66 -25.63 17.91 -1.66
C ASP A 66 -26.25 19.27 -1.98
N THR A 67 -26.07 19.76 -3.21
CA THR A 67 -26.59 21.07 -3.64
C THR A 67 -28.11 21.07 -3.78
N LYS A 68 -28.75 19.89 -3.87
CA LYS A 68 -30.21 19.79 -3.95
C LYS A 68 -30.86 19.87 -2.57
N GLU A 69 -30.25 19.26 -1.56
CA GLU A 69 -30.76 19.27 -0.18
C GLU A 69 -30.19 20.42 0.65
N GLY A 70 -29.12 21.09 0.17
CA GLY A 70 -28.46 22.20 0.87
C GLY A 70 -27.75 21.74 2.15
N LYS A 71 -27.18 20.53 2.15
CA LYS A 71 -26.58 19.93 3.36
C LYS A 71 -25.22 19.33 3.09
N ILE A 72 -24.37 19.44 4.10
CA ILE A 72 -23.11 18.70 4.18
C ILE A 72 -23.46 17.26 4.57
N VAL A 73 -23.00 16.31 3.77
CA VAL A 73 -23.26 14.88 3.98
C VAL A 73 -22.22 14.34 4.93
N ASP A 74 -22.67 13.70 6.02
CA ASP A 74 -21.78 13.02 6.95
C ASP A 74 -21.11 11.81 6.28
N ASP A 75 -19.78 11.72 6.39
CA ASP A 75 -18.96 10.70 5.76
C ASP A 75 -19.31 9.28 6.25
N LYS A 76 -19.60 9.11 7.56
CA LYS A 76 -19.99 7.81 8.12
C LYS A 76 -21.36 7.39 7.61
N GLN A 77 -22.33 8.29 7.61
CA GLN A 77 -23.66 8.02 7.05
C GLN A 77 -23.59 7.68 5.56
N LEU A 78 -22.79 8.41 4.78
CA LEU A 78 -22.58 8.14 3.35
C LEU A 78 -22.01 6.74 3.12
N LYS A 79 -20.94 6.39 3.83
CA LYS A 79 -20.29 5.07 3.73
C LYS A 79 -21.24 3.95 4.14
N ASN A 80 -21.98 4.12 5.23
CA ASN A 80 -22.97 3.14 5.69
C ASN A 80 -24.10 2.95 4.65
N LYS A 81 -24.56 4.03 4.03
CA LYS A 81 -25.59 3.98 2.99
C LYS A 81 -25.10 3.20 1.77
N ILE A 82 -23.86 3.43 1.34
CA ILE A 82 -23.27 2.73 0.19
C ILE A 82 -22.97 1.26 0.52
N SER A 83 -22.38 0.99 1.69
CA SER A 83 -22.04 -0.37 2.11
C SER A 83 -23.27 -1.25 2.31
N SER A 84 -24.43 -0.66 2.58
CA SER A 84 -25.70 -1.39 2.77
C SER A 84 -26.48 -1.61 1.47
N LYS A 85 -26.06 -1.03 0.33
CA LYS A 85 -26.77 -1.21 -0.95
C LYS A 85 -26.74 -2.65 -1.46
N VAL A 86 -25.66 -3.36 -1.16
CA VAL A 86 -25.41 -4.73 -1.62
C VAL A 86 -24.82 -5.50 -0.45
N ASP A 87 -25.16 -6.77 -0.34
CA ASP A 87 -24.58 -7.65 0.65
C ASP A 87 -23.13 -8.05 0.28
N PHE A 88 -22.20 -7.11 0.45
CA PHE A 88 -20.78 -7.35 0.22
C PHE A 88 -20.23 -8.46 1.14
N LYS A 89 -20.87 -8.72 2.29
CA LYS A 89 -20.44 -9.75 3.23
C LYS A 89 -20.62 -11.14 2.65
N SER A 90 -21.75 -11.44 1.99
CA SER A 90 -21.90 -12.74 1.32
C SER A 90 -20.96 -12.93 0.14
N TRP A 91 -20.53 -11.84 -0.50
CA TRP A 91 -19.54 -11.91 -1.58
C TRP A 91 -18.16 -12.24 -1.02
N LEU A 92 -17.75 -11.57 0.07
CA LEU A 92 -16.50 -11.85 0.75
C LEU A 92 -16.46 -13.25 1.38
N ALA A 93 -17.60 -13.79 1.81
CA ALA A 93 -17.69 -15.15 2.37
C ALA A 93 -17.37 -16.25 1.34
N LYS A 94 -17.46 -15.95 0.03
CA LYS A 94 -17.08 -16.87 -1.05
C LYS A 94 -15.58 -16.84 -1.35
N VAL A 95 -14.86 -15.85 -0.83
CA VAL A 95 -13.42 -15.73 -1.04
C VAL A 95 -12.71 -16.76 -0.17
N ILE A 96 -11.92 -17.60 -0.82
CA ILE A 96 -11.08 -18.58 -0.13
C ILE A 96 -9.81 -17.84 0.33
N LYS A 97 -9.61 -17.75 1.64
CA LYS A 97 -8.36 -17.24 2.20
C LYS A 97 -7.31 -18.34 2.24
N PHE A 98 -6.05 -17.96 2.10
CA PHE A 98 -4.94 -18.90 2.16
C PHE A 98 -4.83 -19.58 3.53
N ASP A 99 -5.10 -18.85 4.62
CA ASP A 99 -5.11 -19.39 5.98
C ASP A 99 -6.20 -20.46 6.18
N ASP A 100 -7.36 -20.27 5.55
CA ASP A 100 -8.46 -21.24 5.57
C ASP A 100 -8.11 -22.51 4.77
N LEU A 101 -7.22 -22.41 3.78
CA LEU A 101 -6.69 -23.58 3.08
C LEU A 101 -5.72 -24.35 3.97
N TYR A 102 -4.78 -23.68 4.63
CA TYR A 102 -3.79 -24.35 5.48
C TYR A 102 -4.46 -25.13 6.62
N SER A 103 -5.42 -24.52 7.29
CA SER A 103 -6.22 -25.20 8.33
C SER A 103 -6.97 -26.42 7.79
N LYS A 104 -7.52 -26.35 6.57
CA LYS A 104 -8.19 -27.49 5.92
C LYS A 104 -7.21 -28.60 5.52
N PHE A 105 -6.03 -28.29 5.00
CA PHE A 105 -5.00 -29.27 4.68
C PHE A 105 -4.53 -30.02 5.93
N SER A 106 -4.25 -29.29 7.02
CA SER A 106 -3.92 -29.88 8.32
C SER A 106 -5.03 -30.78 8.86
N SER A 107 -6.30 -30.36 8.73
CA SER A 107 -7.45 -31.16 9.22
C SER A 107 -7.71 -32.45 8.42
N LYS A 108 -7.26 -32.50 7.17
CA LYS A 108 -7.42 -33.67 6.30
C LYS A 108 -6.18 -34.57 6.27
N GLU A 109 -5.16 -34.28 7.09
CA GLU A 109 -3.85 -34.96 7.09
C GLU A 109 -3.20 -35.04 5.70
N ILE A 110 -3.56 -34.10 4.81
CA ILE A 110 -2.94 -34.01 3.49
C ILE A 110 -1.60 -33.31 3.70
N SER A 111 -0.55 -34.11 3.89
CA SER A 111 0.82 -33.60 3.80
C SER A 111 1.09 -33.19 2.35
N LEU A 112 1.13 -31.88 2.08
CA LEU A 112 1.88 -31.38 0.93
C LEU A 112 3.32 -31.82 1.20
N GLY A 113 3.82 -32.78 0.42
CA GLY A 113 5.09 -33.46 0.66
C GLY A 113 6.20 -32.50 1.09
N SER A 114 6.42 -32.41 2.40
CA SER A 114 7.48 -31.65 3.06
C SER A 114 8.63 -32.58 3.42
N ASN A 115 8.76 -33.69 2.71
CA ASN A 115 9.86 -34.62 2.88
C ASN A 115 10.84 -34.42 1.73
N THR A 116 11.40 -33.21 1.61
CA THR A 116 12.77 -33.15 1.12
C THR A 116 13.62 -33.76 2.22
N GLU A 117 13.95 -35.03 2.07
CA GLU A 117 15.02 -35.65 2.86
C GLU A 117 16.25 -34.77 2.66
N LEU A 118 16.62 -34.07 3.73
CA LEU A 118 17.82 -33.24 3.74
C LEU A 118 18.99 -34.21 3.79
N ASP A 119 19.58 -34.49 2.63
CA ASP A 119 20.83 -35.22 2.56
C ASP A 119 21.95 -34.30 3.09
N GLU A 120 22.38 -34.57 4.32
CA GLU A 120 23.45 -33.83 5.01
C GLU A 120 24.79 -33.87 4.25
N SER A 121 24.94 -34.78 3.27
CA SER A 121 26.13 -34.82 2.40
C SER A 121 26.14 -33.72 1.33
N ILE A 122 24.99 -33.08 1.07
CA ILE A 122 24.87 -32.00 0.08
C ILE A 122 25.28 -30.67 0.72
N THR A 123 26.51 -30.26 0.41
CA THR A 123 27.00 -28.91 0.71
C THR A 123 26.62 -27.93 -0.40
N THR A 124 26.68 -26.63 -0.07
CA THR A 124 26.43 -25.53 -1.01
C THR A 124 27.36 -25.55 -2.23
N GLN A 125 28.55 -26.13 -2.12
CA GLN A 125 29.50 -26.27 -3.23
C GLN A 125 29.24 -27.51 -4.08
N THR A 126 28.59 -28.54 -3.55
CA THR A 126 28.32 -29.80 -4.25
C THR A 126 26.97 -29.80 -4.97
N ASP A 127 26.04 -28.93 -4.61
CA ASP A 127 24.73 -28.84 -5.28
C ASP A 127 24.84 -28.11 -6.63
N LYS A 128 24.75 -28.88 -7.71
CA LYS A 128 24.75 -28.37 -9.09
C LYS A 128 23.60 -27.41 -9.38
N ARG A 129 22.48 -27.51 -8.66
CA ARG A 129 21.32 -26.62 -8.85
C ARG A 129 21.64 -25.21 -8.37
N LEU A 130 22.29 -25.08 -7.21
CA LEU A 130 22.70 -23.78 -6.67
C LEU A 130 23.65 -23.08 -7.64
N GLN A 131 24.64 -23.82 -8.17
CA GLN A 131 25.55 -23.31 -9.19
C GLN A 131 24.83 -22.92 -10.48
N ALA A 132 23.87 -23.73 -10.97
CA ALA A 132 23.10 -23.44 -12.17
C ALA A 132 22.24 -22.17 -12.05
N PHE A 133 21.73 -21.87 -10.85
CA PHE A 133 20.99 -20.64 -10.55
C PHE A 133 21.89 -19.48 -10.10
N GLY A 134 23.22 -19.63 -10.14
CA GLY A 134 24.18 -18.57 -9.82
C GLY A 134 24.31 -18.25 -8.33
N TYR A 135 23.87 -19.15 -7.44
CA TYR A 135 24.05 -18.98 -5.99
C TYR A 135 25.51 -19.23 -5.59
N THR A 136 26.11 -18.27 -4.91
CA THR A 136 27.46 -18.39 -4.36
C THR A 136 27.44 -18.64 -2.85
N PHE A 137 28.53 -19.20 -2.31
CA PHE A 137 28.68 -19.38 -0.87
C PHE A 137 28.51 -18.06 -0.10
N GLU A 138 29.04 -16.97 -0.67
CA GLU A 138 28.92 -15.63 -0.10
C GLU A 138 27.47 -15.15 -0.05
N GLN A 139 26.70 -15.28 -1.14
CA GLN A 139 25.28 -14.91 -1.14
C GLN A 139 24.49 -15.71 -0.09
N LEU A 140 24.79 -16.99 0.07
CA LEU A 140 24.11 -17.83 1.06
C LEU A 140 24.48 -17.40 2.49
N SER A 141 25.77 -17.23 2.77
CA SER A 141 26.26 -16.89 4.11
C SER A 141 25.96 -15.45 4.52
N LEU A 142 26.03 -14.48 3.60
CA LEU A 142 25.87 -13.06 3.90
C LEU A 142 24.42 -12.59 3.74
N LEU A 143 23.62 -13.20 2.86
CA LEU A 143 22.25 -12.76 2.61
C LEU A 143 21.23 -13.75 3.21
N LEU A 144 21.27 -15.03 2.80
CA LEU A 144 20.22 -15.98 3.19
C LEU A 144 20.28 -16.38 4.67
N VAL A 145 21.47 -16.66 5.21
CA VAL A 145 21.62 -17.09 6.61
C VAL A 145 21.14 -16.01 7.60
N PRO A 146 21.49 -14.71 7.45
CA PRO A 146 20.94 -13.65 8.30
C PRO A 146 19.43 -13.51 8.17
N MET A 147 18.86 -13.65 6.97
CA MET A 147 17.41 -13.65 6.76
C MET A 147 16.72 -14.80 7.50
N ALA A 148 17.29 -16.00 7.44
CA ALA A 148 16.74 -17.18 8.13
C ALA A 148 16.80 -17.06 9.67
N LEU A 149 17.88 -16.50 10.21
CA LEU A 149 18.08 -16.40 11.66
C LEU A 149 17.34 -15.21 12.29
N SER A 150 17.31 -14.06 11.60
CA SER A 150 16.79 -12.80 12.17
C SER A 150 15.41 -12.41 11.64
N GLY A 151 14.94 -13.03 10.55
CA GLY A 151 13.71 -12.64 9.86
C GLY A 151 13.78 -11.26 9.19
N LYS A 152 14.99 -10.71 9.01
CA LYS A 152 15.24 -9.40 8.38
C LYS A 152 16.26 -9.55 7.25
N GLU A 153 16.18 -8.67 6.27
CA GLU A 153 17.19 -8.59 5.21
C GLU A 153 18.58 -8.27 5.78
N ALA A 154 19.61 -8.75 5.08
CA ALA A 154 20.99 -8.50 5.47
C ALA A 154 21.36 -7.02 5.25
N LEU A 155 22.03 -6.43 6.24
CA LEU A 155 22.53 -5.05 6.17
C LEU A 155 24.00 -5.05 5.77
N GLY A 156 24.35 -4.16 4.84
CA GLY A 156 25.73 -3.89 4.42
C GLY A 156 26.04 -2.39 4.49
N SER A 157 27.30 -2.04 4.27
CA SER A 157 27.73 -0.64 4.12
C SER A 157 28.67 -0.51 2.91
N MET A 158 29.05 0.73 2.57
CA MET A 158 29.77 1.11 1.35
C MET A 158 28.92 1.05 0.07
N GLY A 159 29.44 1.65 -1.00
CA GLY A 159 28.81 1.63 -2.33
C GLY A 159 28.96 0.28 -3.01
N ASN A 160 28.16 0.06 -4.05
CA ASN A 160 28.33 -1.08 -4.94
C ASN A 160 29.32 -0.72 -6.05
N ASP A 161 30.57 -1.18 -5.91
CA ASP A 161 31.65 -0.95 -6.90
C ASP A 161 31.64 -1.99 -8.05
N ALA A 162 30.66 -2.90 -8.08
CA ALA A 162 30.53 -3.86 -9.17
C ALA A 162 30.14 -3.15 -10.49
N PRO A 163 30.63 -3.63 -11.64
CA PRO A 163 30.20 -3.12 -12.93
C PRO A 163 28.69 -3.30 -13.12
N LEU A 164 28.08 -2.44 -13.94
CA LEU A 164 26.70 -2.61 -14.35
C LEU A 164 26.51 -3.99 -15.00
N ALA A 165 25.34 -4.59 -14.83
CA ALA A 165 25.06 -5.95 -15.31
C ALA A 165 25.37 -6.14 -16.80
N CYS A 166 25.12 -5.12 -17.64
CA CYS A 166 25.40 -5.14 -19.08
C CYS A 166 26.90 -5.00 -19.45
N LEU A 167 27.74 -4.56 -18.52
CA LEU A 167 29.19 -4.41 -18.70
C LEU A 167 29.99 -5.49 -17.96
N ASN A 168 29.32 -6.34 -17.20
CA ASN A 168 29.98 -7.37 -16.42
C ASN A 168 30.40 -8.52 -17.33
N GLU A 169 31.66 -8.93 -17.24
CA GLU A 169 32.21 -10.08 -17.98
C GLU A 169 31.74 -11.42 -17.38
N ASN A 170 31.37 -11.42 -16.10
CA ASN A 170 30.86 -12.59 -15.41
C ASN A 170 29.35 -12.78 -15.67
N PRO A 171 28.84 -14.03 -15.59
CA PRO A 171 27.41 -14.28 -15.71
C PRO A 171 26.64 -13.58 -14.60
N VAL A 172 25.73 -12.70 -14.98
CA VAL A 172 24.85 -11.96 -14.07
C VAL A 172 23.42 -12.44 -14.18
N LEU A 173 22.73 -12.52 -13.06
CA LEU A 173 21.34 -12.96 -13.00
C LEU A 173 20.38 -11.87 -13.50
N LEU A 174 19.24 -12.30 -14.05
CA LEU A 174 18.30 -11.41 -14.73
C LEU A 174 17.82 -10.25 -13.86
N TYR A 175 17.66 -10.46 -12.55
CA TYR A 175 17.17 -9.43 -11.63
C TYR A 175 18.14 -8.27 -11.44
N GLU A 176 19.43 -8.41 -11.73
CA GLU A 176 20.40 -7.29 -11.66
C GLU A 176 20.20 -6.23 -12.74
N TYR A 177 19.49 -6.59 -13.82
CA TYR A 177 19.13 -5.65 -14.88
C TYR A 177 17.94 -4.75 -14.48
N PHE A 178 17.17 -5.16 -13.48
CA PHE A 178 16.02 -4.40 -13.00
C PHE A 178 16.42 -3.56 -11.79
N ARG A 179 16.40 -2.24 -11.95
CA ARG A 179 16.64 -1.31 -10.84
C ARG A 179 15.32 -0.89 -10.23
N GLN A 180 15.23 -0.97 -8.90
CA GLN A 180 14.06 -0.51 -8.16
C GLN A 180 13.95 1.01 -8.30
N LEU A 181 12.82 1.47 -8.83
CA LEU A 181 12.50 2.90 -8.82
C LEU A 181 12.09 3.31 -7.41
N PHE A 182 12.46 4.51 -7.01
CA PHE A 182 12.03 5.12 -5.77
C PHE A 182 11.47 6.51 -6.05
N ALA A 183 10.53 6.95 -5.21
CA ALA A 183 10.04 8.31 -5.24
C ALA A 183 11.10 9.22 -4.60
N GLN A 184 11.45 10.30 -5.30
CA GLN A 184 12.30 11.40 -4.81
C GLN A 184 11.43 12.64 -4.58
#